data_AF-A0A9E3SK84-F1
#
_entry.id   AF-A0A9E3SK84-F1
#
_cell.length_a   1.000
_cell.length_b   1.000
_cell.length_c   1.000
_cell.angle_alpha   90.00
_cell.angle_beta   90.00
_cell.angle_gamma   90.00
#
_symmetry.space_group_name_H-M   'P 1'
#
loop_
_entity.id
_entity.type
_entity.pdbx_description
1 polymer ?
#
loop_
_entity_poly.entity_id
_entity_poly.type
_entity_poly.pdbx_seq_one_letter_code
_entity_poly.pdbx_strand_id
1 'polypeptide(L)' 'MDVFDKCSVNLGPLGQYADQAEGYFMFPKLEGDISNKMIFRGKERLIWSLNNYLGLANHPEVRKADADAAAEYGMA' A
#
# COMPACT_ATOMS: atom_id res chain seq x y z
N MET A 1 0.37 -30.22 -15.79
CA MET A 1 1.08 -29.03 -15.31
C MET A 1 0.10 -28.28 -14.45
N ASP A 2 0.39 -28.21 -13.15
CA ASP A 2 -0.43 -27.51 -12.17
C ASP A 2 -0.48 -26.00 -12.53
N VAL A 3 -1.57 -25.30 -12.17
CA VAL A 3 -1.66 -23.85 -12.37
C VAL A 3 -0.59 -23.11 -11.57
N PHE A 4 -0.20 -23.62 -10.41
CA PHE A 4 0.86 -23.09 -9.56
C PHE A 4 2.26 -23.39 -10.09
N ASP A 5 2.44 -24.46 -10.88
CA ASP A 5 3.72 -24.75 -11.55
C ASP A 5 4.07 -23.63 -12.55
N LYS A 6 3.07 -22.95 -13.13
CA LYS A 6 3.32 -21.82 -14.04
C LYS A 6 3.99 -20.65 -13.34
N CYS A 7 3.67 -20.41 -12.06
CA CYS A 7 4.24 -19.33 -11.26
C CYS A 7 5.73 -19.56 -10.93
N SER A 8 6.19 -20.81 -10.95
CA SER A 8 7.57 -21.17 -10.61
C SER A 8 8.46 -21.37 -11.84
N VAL A 9 7.89 -21.73 -12.99
CA VAL A 9 8.65 -22.03 -14.22
C VAL A 9 8.82 -20.82 -15.15
N ASN A 10 7.85 -19.90 -15.18
CA ASN A 10 7.92 -18.74 -16.08
C ASN A 10 7.13 -17.54 -15.53
N LEU A 11 7.86 -16.58 -14.93
CA LEU A 11 7.29 -15.34 -14.41
C LEU A 11 6.90 -14.32 -15.50
N GLY A 12 7.12 -14.66 -16.78
CA GLY A 12 6.77 -13.84 -17.94
C GLY A 12 7.68 -12.62 -18.13
N PRO A 13 7.37 -11.77 -19.14
CA PRO A 13 8.22 -10.63 -19.51
C PRO A 13 8.38 -9.56 -18.42
N LEU A 14 7.46 -9.47 -17.48
CA LEU A 14 7.56 -8.55 -16.33
C LEU A 14 8.23 -9.21 -15.13
N GLY A 15 8.07 -10.52 -14.98
CA GLY A 15 8.61 -11.28 -13.87
C GLY A 15 10.14 -11.33 -13.82
N GLN A 16 10.81 -11.14 -14.96
CA GLN A 16 12.27 -10.99 -14.99
C GLN A 16 12.79 -9.80 -14.15
N TYR A 17 11.92 -8.84 -13.82
CA TYR A 17 12.24 -7.68 -13.00
C TYR A 17 11.74 -7.79 -11.56
N ALA A 18 11.02 -8.86 -11.19
CA ALA A 18 10.34 -8.97 -9.90
C ALA A 18 11.31 -8.75 -8.73
N ASP A 19 12.42 -9.48 -8.70
CA ASP A 19 13.44 -9.37 -7.65
C ASP A 19 14.07 -7.97 -7.53
N GLN A 20 14.13 -7.21 -8.61
CA GLN A 20 14.75 -5.88 -8.65
C GLN A 20 13.74 -4.75 -8.41
N ALA A 21 12.49 -4.96 -8.79
CA ALA A 21 11.47 -3.92 -8.83
C ALA A 21 10.54 -3.97 -7.61
N GLU A 22 10.28 -5.14 -7.04
CA GLU A 22 9.34 -5.31 -5.94
C GLU A 22 9.81 -4.58 -4.67
N GLY A 23 8.88 -3.90 -4.01
CA GLY A 23 9.12 -3.13 -2.80
C GLY A 23 9.79 -1.77 -3.02
N TYR A 24 10.29 -1.48 -4.23
CA TYR A 24 10.83 -0.16 -4.58
C TYR A 24 10.05 0.53 -5.71
N PHE A 25 10.06 -0.04 -6.91
CA PHE A 25 9.38 0.52 -8.07
C PHE A 25 7.96 -0.02 -8.20
N MET A 26 7.78 -1.30 -7.88
CA MET A 26 6.49 -1.97 -7.83
C MET A 26 6.11 -2.19 -6.38
N PHE A 27 4.90 -1.76 -6.00
CA PHE A 27 4.37 -1.92 -4.65
C PHE A 27 5.32 -1.41 -3.54
N PRO A 28 5.76 -0.12 -3.60
CA PRO A 28 6.59 0.45 -2.56
C PRO A 28 5.88 0.40 -1.21
N LYS A 29 6.62 -0.01 -0.17
CA LYS A 29 6.10 -0.08 1.19
C LYS A 29 6.42 1.22 1.92
N LEU A 30 5.40 2.05 2.09
CA LEU A 30 5.45 3.22 2.96
C LEU A 30 4.93 2.84 4.34
N GLU A 31 5.65 3.24 5.37
CA GLU A 31 5.35 2.93 6.76
C GLU A 31 4.98 4.20 7.54
N GLY A 32 4.20 4.02 8.61
CA GLY A 32 3.69 5.08 9.47
C GLY A 32 2.33 5.62 9.02
N ASP A 33 1.92 6.72 9.64
CA ASP A 33 0.67 7.41 9.35
C ASP A 33 0.65 8.00 7.94
N ILE A 34 -0.50 7.90 7.25
CA ILE A 34 -0.70 8.47 5.92
C ILE A 34 -0.53 10.00 5.93
N SER A 35 0.61 10.49 5.43
CA SER A 35 0.97 11.90 5.55
C SER A 35 1.81 12.37 4.36
N ASN A 36 2.08 13.68 4.29
CA ASN A 36 3.03 14.25 3.34
C ASN A 36 4.47 13.81 3.62
N LYS A 37 4.75 13.22 4.79
CA LYS A 37 6.02 12.58 5.13
C LYS A 37 5.77 11.20 5.71
N MET A 38 6.46 10.20 5.17
CA MET A 38 6.35 8.80 5.62
C MET A 38 7.72 8.13 5.61
N ILE A 39 7.80 6.95 6.23
CA ILE A 39 9.03 6.16 6.24
C ILE A 39 9.06 5.27 4.99
N PHE A 40 10.14 5.37 4.23
CA PHE A 40 10.42 4.48 3.10
C PHE A 40 11.82 3.91 3.25
N ARG A 41 11.92 2.58 3.38
CA ARG A 41 13.18 1.85 3.60
C ARG A 41 13.97 2.41 4.80
N GLY A 42 13.27 2.59 5.92
CA GLY A 42 13.85 3.06 7.19
C GLY A 42 14.28 4.53 7.20
N LYS A 43 13.88 5.34 6.21
CA LYS A 43 14.20 6.77 6.14
C LYS A 43 12.95 7.61 5.92
N GLU A 44 12.84 8.75 6.59
CA GLU A 44 11.79 9.73 6.33
C GLU A 44 11.95 10.31 4.91
N ARG A 45 10.85 10.34 4.16
CA ARG A 45 10.77 10.91 2.81
C ARG A 45 9.55 11.83 2.71
N LEU A 46 9.67 12.86 1.87
CA LEU A 46 8.51 13.60 1.38
C LEU A 46 7.74 12.72 0.40
N ILE A 47 6.43 12.65 0.55
CA ILE A 47 5.53 11.83 -0.26
C ILE A 47 4.69 12.72 -1.16
N TRP A 48 4.82 12.52 -2.47
CA TRP A 48 4.07 13.24 -3.52
C TRP A 48 3.20 12.31 -4.39
N SER A 49 3.11 11.04 -4.02
CA SER A 49 2.39 10.01 -4.79
C SER A 49 1.01 9.65 -4.21
N LEU A 50 0.66 10.19 -3.04
CA LEU A 50 -0.62 9.91 -2.39
C LEU A 50 -1.71 10.89 -2.81
N ASN A 51 -2.94 10.39 -2.91
CA ASN A 51 -4.13 11.19 -3.20
C ASN A 51 -4.77 11.76 -1.91
N ASN A 52 -3.98 11.96 -0.85
CA ASN A 52 -4.43 12.49 0.43
C ASN A 52 -4.35 14.02 0.47
N TYR A 53 -4.96 14.69 -0.52
CA TYR A 53 -4.76 16.12 -0.75
C TYR A 53 -5.18 17.02 0.42
N LEU A 54 -6.25 16.63 1.13
CA LEU A 54 -6.80 17.37 2.27
C LEU A 54 -6.29 16.88 3.63
N GLY A 55 -5.40 15.86 3.65
CA GLY A 55 -4.91 15.28 4.90
C GLY A 55 -5.96 14.49 5.69
N LEU A 56 -7.10 14.14 5.08
CA LEU A 56 -8.23 13.53 5.79
C LEU A 56 -8.02 12.07 6.17
N ALA A 57 -7.05 11.37 5.57
CA ALA A 57 -6.80 9.95 5.83
C ALA A 57 -6.57 9.62 7.32
N ASN A 58 -6.03 10.55 8.10
CA ASN A 58 -5.84 10.41 9.55
C ASN A 58 -6.71 11.34 10.39
N HIS A 59 -7.68 12.04 9.79
CA HIS A 59 -8.49 13.00 10.52
C HIS A 59 -9.32 12.28 11.61
N PRO A 60 -9.26 12.71 12.89
CA PRO A 60 -9.87 11.98 13.99
C PRO A 60 -11.37 11.72 13.81
N GLU A 61 -12.11 12.72 13.32
CA GLU A 61 -13.56 12.59 13.10
C GLU A 61 -13.89 11.61 11.97
N VAL A 62 -13.07 11.55 10.91
CA VAL A 62 -13.28 10.62 9.79
C VAL A 62 -13.03 9.19 10.26
N ARG A 63 -11.93 8.97 10.99
CA ARG A 63 -11.61 7.65 11.57
C ARG A 63 -12.65 7.19 12.58
N LYS A 64 -13.19 8.12 13.38
CA LYS A 64 -14.26 7.81 14.31
C LYS A 64 -15.53 7.39 13.55
N ALA A 65 -15.94 8.17 12.56
CA ALA A 65 -17.12 7.85 11.76
C ALA A 65 -16.99 6.48 11.05
N ASP A 66 -15.81 6.16 10.52
CA ASP A 66 -15.50 4.86 9.93
C ASP A 66 -15.64 3.71 10.95
N ALA A 67 -15.05 3.86 12.14
CA ALA A 67 -15.14 2.86 13.20
C ALA A 67 -16.57 2.67 13.74
N ASP A 68 -17.30 3.77 13.95
CA ASP A 68 -18.69 3.75 14.44
C ASP A 68 -19.60 3.03 13.42
N ALA A 69 -19.45 3.35 12.13
CA ALA A 69 -20.22 2.72 11.06
C ALA A 69 -19.87 1.22 10.91
N ALA A 70 -18.59 0.85 10.99
CA ALA A 70 -18.18 -0.55 10.93
C ALA A 70 -18.74 -1.37 12.11
N ALA A 71 -18.85 -0.76 13.31
CA ALA A 71 -19.44 -1.41 14.48
C ALA A 71 -20.96 -1.59 14.36
N GLU A 72 -21.66 -0.61 13.80
CA GLU A 72 -23.13 -0.64 13.67
C GLU A 72 -23.60 -1.51 12.49
N TYR A 73 -22.91 -1.44 11.35
CA TYR A 73 -23.37 -2.02 10.10
C TYR A 73 -22.49 -3.18 9.58
N GLY A 74 -21.33 -3.43 10.20
CA GLY A 74 -20.34 -4.39 9.71
C GLY A 74 -19.49 -3.84 8.56
N MET A 75 -18.59 -4.69 8.05
CA MET A 75 -17.73 -4.40 6.89
C MET A 75 -18.16 -5.29 5.73
N ALA A 76 -18.23 -4.73 4.52
CA ALA A 76 -18.56 -5.47 3.29
C ALA A 76 -17.31 -6.08 2.63
#